data_AF-A0A0L8GB23-F1
#
_entry.id   AF-A0A0L8GB23-F1
#
_cell.length_a   1.000
_cell.length_b   1.000
_cell.length_c   1.000
_cell.angle_alpha   90.00
_cell.angle_beta   90.00
_cell.angle_gamma   90.00
#
_symmetry.space_group_name_H-M   'P 1'
#
loop_
_entity.id
_entity.type
_entity.pdbx_description
1 polymer ?
#
loop_
_entity_poly.entity_id
_entity_poly.type
_entity_poly.pdbx_seq_one_letter_code
_entity_poly.pdbx_strand_id
1 'polypeptide(L)'
;MLLPVATNLLRRFGSHRDIIRGLLRQQKSVIASSVSCSSSLTSAATENESPSSISGTRNTATLTPRRDPIRWEPTDVGLPPEVEPYQSLCIEMKGYDFAVLEKFACYVHKMCDNLGHNCEAFAMPAKSLHVSTYRPRSSVIDNTYELQVYERNVLLQDLANTALPHLISLFTGHLPEGVTLRIRHYTASDESNRYIPDRQLRELHGQLDEIAASRKKK
;
A
#
# COMPACT_ATOMS: atom_id res chain seq x y z
N MET A 1 -13.02 -52.68 -33.37
CA MET A 1 -13.43 -51.61 -34.31
C MET A 1 -12.75 -50.32 -33.84
N LEU A 2 -11.49 -50.07 -34.21
CA LEU A 2 -11.04 -49.28 -35.37
C LEU A 2 -11.69 -47.87 -35.44
N LEU A 3 -10.93 -46.86 -34.97
CA LEU A 3 -10.91 -45.45 -35.47
C LEU A 3 -10.42 -45.45 -36.96
N PRO A 4 -10.55 -44.39 -37.82
CA PRO A 4 -10.24 -42.96 -37.54
C PRO A 4 -10.88 -41.84 -38.45
N VAL A 5 -10.32 -40.61 -38.35
CA VAL A 5 -10.22 -39.46 -39.33
C VAL A 5 -11.31 -38.36 -39.23
N ALA A 6 -11.11 -37.22 -38.52
CA ALA A 6 -10.32 -36.00 -38.82
C ALA A 6 -10.92 -35.14 -39.97
N THR A 7 -11.25 -33.85 -39.85
CA THR A 7 -10.32 -32.70 -39.79
C THR A 7 -11.10 -31.36 -39.91
N ASN A 8 -10.47 -30.26 -39.45
CA ASN A 8 -10.58 -28.87 -39.91
C ASN A 8 -11.80 -28.02 -39.47
N LEU A 9 -11.70 -26.73 -39.09
CA LEU A 9 -10.60 -25.77 -39.19
C LEU A 9 -10.87 -24.56 -38.26
N LEU A 10 -9.88 -24.23 -37.42
CA LEU A 10 -9.68 -22.91 -36.84
C LEU A 10 -9.55 -21.85 -37.96
N ARG A 11 -10.38 -20.80 -37.95
CA ARG A 11 -9.99 -19.48 -38.49
C ARG A 11 -10.96 -18.36 -38.09
N ARG A 12 -10.73 -17.72 -36.94
CA ARG A 12 -11.03 -16.28 -36.78
C ARG A 12 -10.35 -15.72 -35.53
N PHE A 13 -9.03 -15.53 -35.61
CA PHE A 13 -8.37 -14.51 -34.79
C PHE A 13 -8.78 -13.14 -35.34
N GLY A 14 -9.72 -12.49 -34.64
CA GLY A 14 -10.00 -11.07 -34.77
C GLY A 14 -9.16 -10.29 -33.77
N SER A 15 -8.40 -9.34 -34.30
CA SER A 15 -7.40 -8.48 -33.63
C SER A 15 -7.87 -7.84 -32.31
N HIS A 16 -7.08 -8.02 -31.25
CA HIS A 16 -7.21 -7.40 -29.92
C HIS A 16 -6.76 -5.92 -29.89
N ARG A 17 -6.82 -5.21 -31.02
CA ARG A 17 -6.39 -3.79 -31.12
C ARG A 17 -7.54 -2.79 -31.29
N ASP A 18 -8.78 -3.25 -31.45
CA ASP A 18 -9.91 -2.36 -31.73
C ASP A 18 -10.84 -2.12 -30.53
N ILE A 19 -10.53 -2.67 -29.35
CA ILE A 19 -11.30 -2.44 -28.12
C ILE A 19 -10.83 -1.15 -27.39
N ILE A 20 -9.59 -0.69 -27.64
CA ILE A 20 -8.96 0.40 -26.83
C ILE A 20 -9.24 1.81 -27.40
N ARG A 21 -9.85 1.96 -28.59
CA ARG A 21 -10.17 3.29 -29.16
C ARG A 21 -11.56 3.85 -28.79
N GLY A 22 -12.35 3.11 -27.99
CA GLY A 22 -13.71 3.50 -27.62
C GLY A 22 -13.85 4.39 -26.37
N LEU A 23 -12.81 4.53 -25.55
CA LEU A 23 -12.94 5.15 -24.21
C LEU A 23 -12.37 6.58 -24.09
N LEU A 24 -12.00 7.23 -25.20
CA LEU A 24 -11.41 8.57 -25.20
C LEU A 24 -12.34 9.61 -25.85
N ARG A 25 -13.62 9.58 -25.48
CA ARG A 25 -14.62 10.51 -26.01
C ARG A 25 -15.69 10.95 -25.01
N GLN A 26 -15.38 11.00 -23.71
CA GLN A 26 -16.18 11.71 -22.72
C GLN A 26 -15.31 12.34 -21.62
N GLN A 27 -14.57 13.38 -21.97
CA GLN A 27 -14.29 14.48 -21.03
C GLN A 27 -14.09 15.75 -21.85
N LYS A 28 -15.20 16.48 -22.09
CA LYS A 28 -15.13 17.88 -22.56
C LYS A 28 -16.43 18.63 -22.25
N SER A 29 -16.66 18.88 -20.97
CA SER A 29 -17.57 19.89 -20.39
C SER A 29 -17.57 19.58 -18.89
N VAL A 30 -17.14 20.41 -17.95
CA VAL A 30 -17.58 21.77 -17.66
C VAL A 30 -16.52 22.37 -16.73
N ILE A 31 -15.89 23.48 -17.12
CA ILE A 31 -15.16 24.38 -16.22
C ILE A 31 -15.81 25.75 -16.44
N ALA A 32 -16.64 26.19 -15.50
CA ALA A 32 -16.98 27.60 -15.30
C ALA A 32 -17.97 27.73 -14.12
N SER A 33 -17.51 28.31 -13.01
CA SER A 33 -18.23 29.21 -12.08
C SER A 33 -17.55 29.16 -10.70
N SER A 34 -16.63 30.09 -10.42
CA SER A 34 -16.87 31.33 -9.65
C SER A 34 -16.94 31.11 -8.14
N VAL A 35 -15.81 31.35 -7.47
CA VAL A 35 -15.70 31.51 -6.02
C VAL A 35 -15.95 32.99 -5.71
N SER A 36 -16.96 33.29 -4.89
CA SER A 36 -17.13 34.59 -4.25
C SER A 36 -17.05 34.40 -2.74
N CYS A 37 -15.93 34.80 -2.15
CA CYS A 37 -15.74 34.89 -0.71
C CYS A 37 -15.48 36.36 -0.35
N SER A 38 -16.45 36.97 0.34
CA SER A 38 -16.31 38.25 1.03
C SER A 38 -15.83 37.98 2.46
N SER A 39 -14.67 38.51 2.82
CA SER A 39 -14.18 38.56 4.21
C SER A 39 -14.35 39.98 4.75
N SER A 40 -14.99 40.09 5.91
CA SER A 40 -15.01 41.31 6.73
C SER A 40 -14.08 41.16 7.92
N LEU A 41 -13.26 42.18 8.10
CA LEU A 41 -12.22 42.41 9.10
C LEU A 41 -12.80 42.62 10.51
N THR A 42 -12.06 42.21 11.55
CA THR A 42 -11.99 42.98 12.81
C THR A 42 -10.64 42.74 13.50
N SER A 43 -10.02 43.87 13.82
CA SER A 43 -8.75 44.10 14.50
C SER A 43 -8.84 44.00 16.02
N ALA A 44 -7.74 43.63 16.68
CA ALA A 44 -7.37 44.20 17.98
C ALA A 44 -5.86 44.08 18.17
N ALA A 45 -5.20 45.23 18.27
CA ALA A 45 -3.81 45.39 18.67
C ALA A 45 -3.76 45.76 20.16
N THR A 46 -2.73 45.30 20.85
CA THR A 46 -2.27 45.89 22.11
C THR A 46 -0.75 46.04 22.03
N GLU A 47 -0.33 47.29 22.24
CA GLU A 47 1.04 47.79 22.17
C GLU A 47 1.84 47.41 23.42
N ASN A 48 3.17 47.31 23.29
CA ASN A 48 4.16 47.98 24.13
C ASN A 48 5.58 47.49 23.79
N GLU A 49 6.48 48.42 23.44
CA GLU A 49 7.81 48.63 24.05
C GLU A 49 8.66 49.57 23.16
N SER A 50 9.44 50.42 23.82
CA SER A 50 10.05 51.65 23.29
C SER A 50 11.56 51.47 23.00
N PRO A 51 12.34 52.49 22.57
CA PRO A 51 13.18 52.40 21.38
C PRO A 51 14.68 52.26 21.70
N SER A 52 15.41 51.51 20.88
CA SER A 52 16.87 51.67 20.80
C SER A 52 17.32 51.76 19.34
N SER A 53 18.09 52.81 19.11
CA SER A 53 18.64 53.31 17.86
C SER A 53 19.58 52.30 17.18
N ILE A 54 19.27 51.88 15.96
CA ILE A 54 20.27 51.42 15.00
C ILE A 54 19.93 51.97 13.61
N SER A 55 20.89 52.75 13.11
CA SER A 55 21.14 53.24 11.75
C SER A 55 20.26 52.71 10.62
N GLY A 56 19.67 53.64 9.88
CA GLY A 56 18.93 53.39 8.66
C GLY A 56 19.73 52.63 7.60
N THR A 57 19.13 51.53 7.16
CA THR A 57 19.24 51.09 5.77
C THR A 57 17.86 51.24 5.16
N ARG A 58 17.78 51.98 4.06
CA ARG A 58 16.56 52.08 3.25
C ARG A 58 16.29 50.71 2.66
N ASN A 59 15.40 49.92 3.27
CA ASN A 59 14.79 48.79 2.59
C ASN A 59 13.75 49.36 1.61
N THR A 60 14.21 49.84 0.46
CA THR A 60 13.35 50.08 -0.71
C THR A 60 13.01 48.74 -1.33
N ALA A 61 12.00 48.07 -0.78
CA ALA A 61 11.33 46.96 -1.45
C ALA A 61 9.84 46.94 -1.10
N THR A 62 9.19 48.11 -1.15
CA THR A 62 7.75 48.15 -1.43
C THR A 62 7.57 47.88 -2.92
N LEU A 63 7.73 46.63 -3.34
CA LEU A 63 7.29 46.19 -4.66
C LEU A 63 5.86 45.71 -4.52
N THR A 64 4.94 46.65 -4.75
CA THR A 64 3.61 46.36 -5.28
C THR A 64 3.72 45.29 -6.38
N PRO A 65 2.79 44.34 -6.52
CA PRO A 65 2.86 43.36 -7.58
C PRO A 65 2.63 44.08 -8.91
N ARG A 66 3.70 44.51 -9.56
CA ARG A 66 3.68 44.73 -11.00
C ARG A 66 3.34 43.37 -11.58
N ARG A 67 2.21 43.29 -12.30
CA ARG A 67 1.90 42.16 -13.16
C ARG A 67 2.96 42.14 -14.25
N ASP A 68 4.09 41.53 -13.95
CA ASP A 68 5.08 41.18 -14.96
C ASP A 68 4.40 40.13 -15.84
N PRO A 69 4.11 40.42 -17.12
CA PRO A 69 3.24 39.58 -17.94
C PRO A 69 3.91 38.24 -18.34
N ILE A 70 5.10 37.95 -17.83
CA ILE A 70 5.92 36.81 -18.19
C ILE A 70 6.76 36.35 -16.98
N ARG A 71 6.11 36.00 -15.87
CA ARG A 71 6.76 35.25 -14.78
C ARG A 71 6.64 33.77 -15.12
N TRP A 72 7.67 33.20 -15.75
CA TRP A 72 7.72 31.80 -16.21
C TRP A 72 7.83 30.75 -15.09
N GLU A 73 7.70 31.16 -13.83
CA GLU A 73 7.69 30.22 -12.72
C GLU A 73 6.33 29.51 -12.70
N PRO A 74 6.29 28.16 -12.78
CA PRO A 74 5.06 27.42 -12.65
C PRO A 74 4.36 27.80 -11.34
N THR A 75 3.06 28.05 -11.38
CA THR A 75 2.28 28.47 -10.19
C THR A 75 2.23 27.37 -9.12
N ASP A 76 2.63 26.15 -9.47
CA ASP A 76 2.55 24.95 -8.63
C ASP A 76 3.84 24.67 -7.84
N VAL A 77 4.85 25.53 -7.94
CA VAL A 77 6.09 25.38 -7.16
C VAL A 77 5.81 25.53 -5.66
N GLY A 78 5.91 24.43 -4.92
CA GLY A 78 5.69 24.42 -3.46
C GLY A 78 4.28 23.99 -3.02
N LEU A 79 3.40 23.61 -3.95
CA LEU A 79 2.17 22.93 -3.59
C LEU A 79 2.48 21.48 -3.14
N PRO A 80 1.75 20.95 -2.14
CA PRO A 80 1.83 19.54 -1.83
C PRO A 80 1.47 18.71 -3.08
N PRO A 81 2.07 17.51 -3.24
CA PRO A 81 1.78 16.66 -4.38
C PRO A 81 0.28 16.36 -4.44
N GLU A 82 -0.30 16.38 -5.64
CA GLU A 82 -1.72 16.05 -5.87
C GLU A 82 -2.07 14.63 -5.39
N VAL A 83 -1.08 13.74 -5.39
CA VAL A 83 -1.24 12.33 -5.04
C VAL A 83 -0.50 12.04 -3.74
N GLU A 84 -1.25 11.63 -2.72
CA GLU A 84 -0.69 11.22 -1.43
C GLU A 84 0.13 9.92 -1.56
N PRO A 85 1.31 9.85 -0.93
CA PRO A 85 2.12 8.64 -0.89
C PRO A 85 1.45 7.55 -0.04
N TYR A 86 1.81 6.29 -0.30
CA TYR A 86 1.41 5.18 0.55
C TYR A 86 2.13 5.23 1.89
N GLN A 87 1.38 5.35 2.99
CA GLN A 87 1.93 5.43 4.35
C GLN A 87 2.70 4.16 4.74
N SER A 88 2.07 2.98 4.61
CA SER A 88 2.69 1.71 4.98
C SER A 88 2.18 0.58 4.10
N LEU A 89 3.11 -0.09 3.41
CA LEU A 89 2.84 -1.23 2.54
C LEU A 89 3.65 -2.43 3.01
N CYS A 90 2.99 -3.58 3.12
CA CYS A 90 3.61 -4.85 3.46
C CYS A 90 3.70 -5.72 2.19
N ILE A 91 4.92 -6.16 1.88
CA ILE A 91 5.19 -7.19 0.88
C ILE A 91 5.28 -8.51 1.64
N GLU A 92 4.23 -9.32 1.52
CA GLU A 92 4.18 -10.66 2.07
C GLU A 92 4.74 -11.68 1.08
N MET A 93 5.67 -12.50 1.53
CA MET A 93 6.23 -13.62 0.78
C MET A 93 5.96 -14.92 1.54
N LYS A 94 5.35 -15.91 0.89
CA LYS A 94 5.06 -17.22 1.49
C LYS A 94 5.66 -18.33 0.66
N GLY A 95 6.21 -19.34 1.32
CA GLY A 95 6.82 -20.48 0.65
C GLY A 95 6.85 -21.72 1.53
N TYR A 96 6.93 -22.88 0.90
CA TYR A 96 7.11 -24.16 1.60
C TYR A 96 8.60 -24.44 1.90
N ASP A 97 9.50 -24.00 1.01
CA ASP A 97 10.94 -24.10 1.21
C ASP A 97 11.47 -22.82 1.89
N PHE A 98 12.01 -23.00 3.09
CA PHE A 98 12.58 -21.93 3.88
C PHE A 98 13.81 -21.29 3.23
N ALA A 99 14.71 -22.07 2.62
CA ALA A 99 15.98 -21.57 2.14
C ALA A 99 15.80 -20.63 0.94
N VAL A 100 14.90 -21.00 0.02
CA VAL A 100 14.53 -20.18 -1.13
C VAL A 100 13.82 -18.90 -0.66
N LEU A 101 12.87 -19.04 0.28
CA LEU A 101 12.11 -17.90 0.81
C LEU A 101 13.02 -16.88 1.49
N GLU A 102 13.96 -17.31 2.34
CA GLU A 102 14.85 -16.40 3.07
C GLU A 102 15.79 -15.65 2.13
N LYS A 103 16.32 -16.35 1.12
CA LYS A 103 17.17 -15.75 0.10
C LYS A 103 16.41 -14.70 -0.71
N PHE A 104 15.16 -14.98 -1.06
CA PHE A 104 14.30 -14.04 -1.77
C PHE A 104 13.92 -12.84 -0.92
N ALA A 105 13.60 -13.04 0.36
CA ALA A 105 13.31 -11.95 1.29
C ALA A 105 14.51 -11.01 1.47
N CYS A 106 15.72 -11.58 1.60
CA CYS A 106 16.96 -10.81 1.64
C CYS A 106 17.20 -10.02 0.35
N TYR A 107 16.89 -10.62 -0.81
CA TYR A 107 16.98 -9.94 -2.10
C TYR A 107 16.02 -8.76 -2.21
N VAL A 108 14.76 -8.95 -1.82
CA VAL A 108 13.72 -7.90 -1.83
C VAL A 108 14.11 -6.73 -0.93
N HIS A 109 14.54 -7.00 0.31
CA HIS A 109 15.00 -5.97 1.24
C HIS A 109 16.15 -5.15 0.65
N LYS A 110 17.22 -5.82 0.18
CA LYS A 110 18.36 -5.15 -0.46
C LYS A 110 17.96 -4.34 -1.70
N MET A 111 17.01 -4.84 -2.49
CA MET A 111 16.52 -4.12 -3.67
C MET A 111 15.81 -2.83 -3.26
N CYS A 112 14.97 -2.86 -2.23
CA CYS A 112 14.30 -1.68 -1.70
C CYS A 112 15.29 -0.67 -1.11
N ASP A 113 16.27 -1.14 -0.32
CA ASP A 113 17.33 -0.28 0.24
C ASP A 113 18.14 0.40 -0.87
N ASN A 114 18.53 -0.35 -1.90
CA ASN A 114 19.30 0.17 -3.03
C ASN A 114 18.51 1.18 -3.87
N LEU A 115 17.18 1.08 -3.89
CA LEU A 115 16.29 2.05 -4.52
C LEU A 115 16.03 3.29 -3.64
N GLY A 116 16.55 3.30 -2.40
CA GLY A 116 16.44 4.43 -1.48
C GLY A 116 15.12 4.46 -0.69
N HIS A 117 14.42 3.33 -0.59
CA HIS A 117 13.20 3.23 0.22
C HIS A 117 13.52 2.77 1.63
N ASN A 118 12.85 3.35 2.63
CA ASN A 118 12.96 2.89 4.01
C ASN A 118 12.19 1.57 4.18
N CYS A 119 12.89 0.48 4.49
CA CYS A 119 12.28 -0.82 4.62
C CYS A 119 12.64 -1.53 5.94
N GLU A 120 11.69 -2.31 6.46
CA GLU A 120 11.86 -3.15 7.64
C GLU A 120 11.45 -4.58 7.30
N ALA A 121 12.37 -5.54 7.44
CA ALA A 121 12.05 -6.96 7.26
C ALA A 121 11.70 -7.64 8.59
N PHE A 122 10.65 -8.45 8.59
CA PHE A 122 10.28 -9.28 9.72
C PHE A 122 9.74 -10.65 9.30
N ALA A 123 9.72 -11.59 10.23
CA ALA A 123 9.24 -12.95 10.04
C ALA A 123 7.89 -13.15 10.72
N MET A 124 7.03 -13.96 10.09
CA MET A 124 5.80 -14.45 10.71
C MET A 124 5.98 -15.89 11.17
N PRO A 125 5.27 -16.30 12.24
CA PRO A 125 5.32 -17.68 12.71
C PRO A 125 4.86 -18.66 11.63
N ALA A 126 5.58 -19.78 11.50
CA ALA A 126 5.27 -20.81 10.52
C ALA A 126 3.91 -21.47 10.81
N LYS A 127 3.18 -21.82 9.76
CA LYS A 127 1.87 -22.49 9.85
C LYS A 127 2.02 -23.93 9.40
N SER A 128 1.73 -24.88 10.28
CA SER A 128 1.65 -26.29 9.93
C SER A 128 0.28 -26.62 9.33
N LEU A 129 0.29 -27.27 8.17
CA LEU A 129 -0.89 -27.74 7.46
C LEU A 129 -0.87 -29.26 7.46
N HIS A 130 -1.92 -29.87 7.99
CA HIS A 130 -2.12 -31.31 7.88
C HIS A 130 -2.86 -31.62 6.57
N VAL A 131 -2.19 -32.33 5.67
CA VAL A 131 -2.75 -32.77 4.39
C VAL A 131 -2.87 -34.28 4.40
N SER A 132 -4.10 -34.77 4.28
CA SER A 132 -4.41 -36.20 4.17
C SER A 132 -4.78 -36.57 2.75
N THR A 133 -4.22 -37.66 2.25
CA THR A 133 -4.63 -38.27 0.98
C THR A 133 -5.59 -39.41 1.25
N TYR A 134 -6.62 -39.55 0.41
CA TYR A 134 -7.57 -40.63 0.49
C TYR A 134 -7.25 -41.73 -0.50
N ARG A 135 -7.61 -42.97 -0.16
CA ARG A 135 -7.55 -44.06 -1.12
C ARG A 135 -8.46 -43.79 -2.32
N PRO A 136 -8.06 -44.19 -3.54
CA PRO A 136 -8.89 -43.99 -4.72
C PRO A 136 -10.25 -44.64 -4.53
N ARG A 137 -11.33 -43.88 -4.76
CA ARG A 137 -12.73 -44.31 -4.59
C ARG A 137 -13.09 -44.74 -3.15
N SER A 138 -12.43 -44.19 -2.15
CA SER A 138 -12.68 -44.49 -0.75
C SER A 138 -12.57 -43.22 0.11
N SER A 139 -13.27 -43.19 1.24
CA SER A 139 -13.14 -42.15 2.26
C SER A 139 -12.10 -42.49 3.33
N VAL A 140 -11.42 -43.64 3.20
CA VAL A 140 -10.37 -44.06 4.11
C VAL A 140 -9.10 -43.26 3.82
N ILE A 141 -8.55 -42.64 4.88
CA ILE A 141 -7.28 -41.91 4.84
C ILE A 141 -6.16 -42.91 4.57
N ASP A 142 -5.29 -42.58 3.63
CA ASP A 142 -4.16 -43.41 3.22
C ASP A 142 -2.86 -42.90 3.84
N ASN A 143 -2.47 -41.66 3.53
CA ASN A 143 -1.26 -41.02 4.05
C ASN A 143 -1.60 -39.66 4.64
N THR A 144 -0.85 -39.27 5.66
CA THR A 144 -0.93 -37.95 6.27
C THR A 144 0.43 -37.26 6.19
N TYR A 145 0.44 -36.05 5.67
CA TYR A 145 1.61 -35.21 5.51
C TYR A 145 1.45 -33.94 6.36
N GLU A 146 2.56 -33.46 6.89
CA GLU A 146 2.63 -32.16 7.56
C GLU A 146 3.46 -31.21 6.70
N LEU A 147 2.80 -30.19 6.16
CA LEU A 147 3.41 -29.17 5.31
C LEU A 147 3.55 -27.88 6.11
N GLN A 148 4.77 -27.37 6.21
CA GLN A 148 5.01 -26.07 6.86
C GLN A 148 4.99 -24.96 5.82
N VAL A 149 4.26 -23.89 6.12
CA VAL A 149 4.25 -22.66 5.33
C VAL A 149 4.99 -21.59 6.11
N TYR A 150 6.10 -21.13 5.55
CA TYR A 150 6.89 -20.04 6.09
C TYR A 150 6.46 -18.72 5.45
N GLU A 151 6.59 -17.64 6.20
CA GLU A 151 6.17 -16.31 5.77
C GLU A 151 7.20 -15.26 6.20
N ARG A 152 7.63 -14.46 5.22
CA ARG A 152 8.59 -13.37 5.38
C ARG A 152 7.99 -12.11 4.79
N ASN A 153 8.06 -11.03 5.54
CA ASN A 153 7.40 -9.78 5.22
C ASN A 153 8.41 -8.64 5.19
N VAL A 154 8.25 -7.74 4.22
CA VAL A 154 9.03 -6.50 4.14
C VAL A 154 8.05 -5.34 4.17
N LEU A 155 8.15 -4.50 5.20
CA LEU A 155 7.39 -3.28 5.37
C LEU A 155 8.11 -2.14 4.66
N LEU A 156 7.38 -1.37 3.86
CA LEU A 156 7.82 -0.15 3.22
C LEU A 156 7.06 1.02 3.82
N GLN A 157 7.80 2.05 4.23
CA GLN A 157 7.25 3.29 4.77
C GLN A 157 7.36 4.41 3.72
N ASP A 158 6.35 5.28 3.65
CA ASP A 158 6.31 6.48 2.82
C ASP A 158 6.67 6.25 1.35
N LEU A 159 5.98 5.29 0.72
CA LEU A 159 6.25 4.92 -0.66
C LEU A 159 5.54 5.87 -1.65
N ALA A 160 6.31 6.49 -2.54
CA ALA A 160 5.75 7.27 -3.64
C ALA A 160 4.90 6.42 -4.59
N ASN A 161 3.74 6.94 -5.00
CA ASN A 161 2.78 6.17 -5.82
C ASN A 161 3.33 5.81 -7.20
N THR A 162 4.26 6.60 -7.73
CA THR A 162 4.95 6.31 -9.00
C THR A 162 5.93 5.14 -8.90
N ALA A 163 6.49 4.88 -7.71
CA ALA A 163 7.48 3.83 -7.48
C ALA A 163 6.84 2.43 -7.37
N LEU A 164 5.63 2.34 -6.81
CA LEU A 164 4.93 1.06 -6.59
C LEU A 164 4.83 0.17 -7.86
N PRO A 165 4.33 0.66 -9.02
CA PRO A 165 4.22 -0.18 -10.21
C PRO A 165 5.58 -0.70 -10.71
N HIS A 166 6.65 0.05 -10.48
CA HIS A 166 8.00 -0.35 -10.86
C HIS A 166 8.47 -1.50 -9.96
N LEU A 167 8.27 -1.37 -8.64
CA LEU A 167 8.56 -2.42 -7.67
C LEU A 167 7.77 -3.71 -7.98
N ILE A 168 6.47 -3.59 -8.26
CA ILE A 168 5.63 -4.75 -8.63
C ILE A 168 6.20 -5.48 -9.86
N SER A 169 6.61 -4.71 -10.87
CA SER A 169 7.18 -5.27 -12.10
C SER A 169 8.50 -6.01 -11.84
N LEU A 170 9.39 -5.40 -11.03
CA LEU A 170 10.66 -6.00 -10.64
C LEU A 170 10.44 -7.29 -9.84
N PHE A 171 9.60 -7.26 -8.81
CA PHE A 171 9.33 -8.44 -8.00
C PHE A 171 8.70 -9.58 -8.80
N THR A 172 7.77 -9.26 -9.70
CA THR A 172 7.14 -10.27 -10.56
C THR A 172 8.15 -10.91 -11.51
N GLY A 173 9.12 -10.14 -12.03
CA GLY A 173 10.19 -10.66 -12.88
C GLY A 173 11.22 -11.52 -12.14
N HIS A 174 11.39 -11.31 -10.84
CA HIS A 174 12.38 -12.01 -10.01
C HIS A 174 11.78 -13.06 -9.06
N LEU A 175 10.48 -13.35 -9.18
CA LEU A 175 9.78 -14.27 -8.27
C LEU A 175 10.28 -15.71 -8.49
N PRO A 176 10.86 -16.37 -7.47
CA PRO A 176 11.30 -17.75 -7.58
C PRO A 176 10.12 -18.72 -7.55
N GLU A 177 10.37 -19.93 -8.04
CA GLU A 177 9.38 -21.00 -8.04
C GLU A 177 8.98 -21.39 -6.61
N GLY A 178 7.69 -21.71 -6.41
CA GLY A 178 7.17 -22.13 -5.11
C GLY A 178 7.04 -21.01 -4.06
N VAL A 179 7.33 -19.75 -4.41
CA VAL A 179 7.07 -18.58 -3.56
C VAL A 179 5.86 -17.81 -4.08
N THR A 180 4.95 -17.46 -3.17
CA THR A 180 3.80 -16.61 -3.44
C THR A 180 4.04 -15.23 -2.85
N LEU A 181 3.96 -14.19 -3.68
CA LEU A 181 4.09 -12.80 -3.28
C LEU A 181 2.72 -12.11 -3.23
N ARG A 182 2.48 -11.32 -2.19
CA ARG A 182 1.27 -10.50 -2.03
C ARG A 182 1.64 -9.14 -1.46
N ILE A 183 1.05 -8.08 -2.00
CA ILE A 183 1.27 -6.71 -1.52
C ILE A 183 -0.04 -6.22 -0.92
N ARG A 184 0.01 -5.72 0.32
CA ARG A 184 -1.15 -5.20 1.05
C ARG A 184 -0.79 -3.95 1.85
N HIS A 185 -1.81 -3.19 2.23
CA HIS A 185 -1.64 -2.15 3.24
C HIS A 185 -1.34 -2.78 4.60
N TYR A 186 -0.41 -2.18 5.33
CA TYR A 186 -0.08 -2.63 6.66
C TYR A 186 -1.11 -2.11 7.67
N THR A 187 -1.74 -3.01 8.42
CA THR A 187 -2.75 -2.66 9.42
C THR A 187 -2.29 -3.01 10.83
N ALA A 188 -2.86 -2.35 11.84
CA ALA A 188 -2.57 -2.67 13.25
C ALA A 188 -2.92 -4.13 13.62
N SER A 189 -3.84 -4.77 12.86
CA SER A 189 -4.15 -6.19 13.03
C SER A 189 -2.95 -7.09 12.66
N ASP A 190 -2.16 -6.71 11.66
CA ASP A 190 -0.99 -7.48 11.23
C ASP A 190 0.13 -7.42 12.29
N GLU A 191 0.32 -6.26 12.91
CA GLU A 191 1.22 -6.06 14.05
C GLU A 191 0.75 -6.92 15.25
N SER A 192 -0.54 -6.92 15.57
CA SER A 192 -1.09 -7.73 16.66
C SER A 192 -0.89 -9.25 16.46
N ASN A 193 -0.96 -9.71 15.20
CA ASN A 193 -0.79 -11.12 14.83
C ASN A 193 0.67 -11.59 14.92
N ARG A 194 1.63 -10.67 14.94
CA ARG A 194 3.04 -10.98 15.19
C ARG A 194 3.29 -11.39 16.64
N TYR A 195 2.52 -10.83 17.58
CA TYR A 195 2.68 -11.09 19.01
C TYR A 195 1.84 -12.27 19.50
N ILE A 196 2.29 -12.88 20.59
CA ILE A 196 1.55 -13.93 21.29
C ILE A 196 0.40 -13.26 22.06
N PRO A 197 -0.86 -13.70 21.89
CA PRO A 197 -1.97 -13.11 22.61
C PRO A 197 -1.90 -13.40 24.12
N ASP A 198 -2.13 -12.36 24.94
CA ASP A 198 -2.15 -12.50 26.40
C ASP A 198 -3.45 -13.19 26.87
N ARG A 199 -3.30 -14.40 27.41
CA ARG A 199 -4.40 -15.22 27.91
C ARG A 199 -5.05 -14.61 29.15
N GLN A 200 -4.26 -14.03 30.07
CA GLN A 200 -4.76 -13.52 31.34
C GLN A 200 -5.59 -12.25 31.13
N LEU A 201 -5.11 -11.33 30.28
CA LEU A 201 -5.89 -10.15 29.90
C LEU A 201 -7.22 -10.54 29.27
N ARG A 202 -7.22 -11.55 28.38
CA ARG A 202 -8.45 -12.02 27.74
C ARG A 202 -9.46 -12.62 28.74
N GLU A 203 -8.98 -13.36 29.73
CA GLU A 203 -9.82 -13.91 30.81
C GLU A 203 -10.42 -12.79 31.67
N LEU A 204 -9.63 -11.78 32.04
CA LEU A 204 -10.09 -10.64 32.82
C LEU A 204 -11.14 -9.81 32.07
N HIS A 205 -10.94 -9.57 30.78
CA HIS A 205 -11.94 -8.94 29.92
C HIS A 205 -13.25 -9.74 29.88
N GLY A 206 -13.16 -11.08 29.77
CA GLY A 206 -14.33 -11.95 29.82
C GLY A 206 -15.11 -11.84 31.15
N GLN A 207 -14.40 -11.82 32.28
CA GLN A 207 -15.04 -11.63 33.60
C GLN A 207 -15.71 -10.25 33.72
N LEU A 208 -15.11 -9.19 33.19
CA LEU A 208 -15.71 -7.86 33.16
C LEU A 208 -17.00 -7.83 32.34
N ASP A 209 -17.01 -8.50 31.19
CA ASP A 209 -18.19 -8.59 30.32
C ASP A 209 -19.34 -9.37 30.98
N GLU A 210 -19.05 -10.45 31.69
CA GLU A 210 -20.03 -11.21 32.48
C GLU A 210 -20.63 -10.36 33.61
N ILE A 211 -19.79 -9.62 34.34
CA ILE A 211 -20.22 -8.69 35.38
C ILE A 211 -21.09 -7.58 34.76
N ALA A 212 -20.72 -7.02 33.62
CA ALA A 212 -21.51 -6.00 32.92
C ALA A 212 -22.86 -6.54 32.43
N ALA A 213 -22.91 -7.77 31.92
CA ALA A 213 -24.14 -8.42 31.49
C ALA A 213 -25.09 -8.71 32.66
N SER A 214 -24.57 -9.14 33.82
CA SER A 214 -25.38 -9.35 35.02
C SER A 214 -25.99 -8.06 35.56
N ARG A 215 -25.27 -6.93 35.47
CA ARG A 215 -25.80 -5.61 35.86
C ARG A 215 -26.94 -5.12 34.96
N LYS A 216 -26.88 -5.37 33.64
CA LYS A 216 -27.93 -4.94 32.68
C LYS A 216 -29.24 -5.72 32.81
N LYS A 217 -29.22 -6.89 33.44
CA LYS A 217 -30.40 -7.77 33.63
C LYS A 217 -31.26 -7.40 34.85
N LYS A 218 -30.78 -6.49 35.68
CA LYS A 218 -31.41 -6.08 36.94
C LYS A 218 -31.99 -4.68 36.81
#